data_AF-A0A0C1ERG8-F1
#
_entry.id   AF-A0A0C1ERG8-F1
#
_cell.length_a   1.000
_cell.length_b   1.000
_cell.length_c   1.000
_cell.angle_alpha   90.00
_cell.angle_beta   90.00
_cell.angle_gamma   90.00
#
_symmetry.space_group_name_H-M   'P 1'
#
loop_
_entity.id
_entity.type
_entity.pdbx_description
1 polymer ?
#
loop_
_entity_poly.entity_id
_entity_poly.type
_entity_poly.pdbx_seq_one_letter_code
_entity_poly.pdbx_strand_id
1 'polypeptide(L)' 'MKNHLENILVFATNIKTESDKQKIRSVLDEHSEIHQWNIDQEDIDCVLRIVSETLSERQIIQLIGNQNFKCTALE' A
#
# COMPACT_ATOMS: atom_id res chain seq x y z
N MET A 1 0.62 -0.12 -28.91
CA MET A 1 0.15 -0.80 -27.68
C MET A 1 1.09 -0.38 -26.57
N LYS A 2 0.62 0.35 -25.55
CA LYS A 2 1.46 0.64 -24.38
C LYS A 2 1.48 -0.64 -23.55
N ASN A 3 2.64 -1.27 -23.43
CA ASN A 3 2.86 -2.25 -22.37
C ASN A 3 2.84 -1.44 -21.07
N HIS A 4 1.73 -1.50 -20.33
CA HIS A 4 1.68 -0.91 -19.01
C HIS A 4 2.63 -1.74 -18.12
N LEU A 5 3.79 -1.17 -17.79
CA LEU A 5 4.69 -1.70 -16.77
C LEU A 5 4.07 -1.30 -15.43
N GLU A 6 3.08 -2.05 -14.98
CA GLU A 6 2.55 -1.90 -13.63
C GLU A 6 3.54 -2.50 -12.64
N ASN A 7 4.05 -1.69 -11.72
CA ASN A 7 4.87 -2.17 -10.62
C ASN A 7 3.94 -2.70 -9.53
N ILE A 8 4.21 -3.92 -9.09
CA ILE A 8 3.55 -4.53 -7.94
C ILE A 8 4.50 -4.36 -6.76
N LEU A 9 4.08 -3.55 -5.79
CA LEU A 9 4.83 -3.29 -4.57
C LEU A 9 4.13 -3.99 -3.41
N VAL A 10 4.89 -4.72 -2.59
CA VAL A 10 4.36 -5.52 -1.48
C VAL A 10 5.04 -5.09 -0.19
N PHE A 11 4.26 -4.95 0.88
CA PHE A 11 4.73 -4.43 2.15
C PHE A 11 4.17 -5.22 3.33
N ALA A 12 5.00 -5.43 4.35
CA ALA A 12 4.54 -5.80 5.69
C ALA A 12 4.09 -4.53 6.44
N THR A 13 2.96 -4.61 7.14
CA THR A 13 2.38 -3.48 7.87
C THR A 13 1.86 -3.88 9.25
N ASN A 14 1.37 -2.92 10.02
CA ASN A 14 0.64 -3.18 11.27
C ASN A 14 -0.85 -2.80 11.18
N ILE A 15 -1.42 -2.72 9.97
CA ILE A 15 -2.81 -2.32 9.70
C ILE A 15 -3.72 -3.53 9.93
N LYS A 16 -4.08 -3.78 11.19
CA LYS A 16 -4.71 -5.03 11.65
C LYS A 16 -6.22 -4.97 11.74
N THR A 17 -6.77 -3.80 12.03
CA THR A 17 -8.21 -3.67 12.27
C THR A 17 -8.92 -3.09 11.07
N GLU A 18 -10.23 -3.31 10.97
CA GLU A 18 -11.06 -2.63 9.98
C GLU A 18 -10.96 -1.10 10.11
N SER A 19 -10.79 -0.58 11.33
CA SER A 19 -10.61 0.86 11.54
C SER A 19 -9.30 1.39 10.95
N ASP A 20 -8.23 0.60 11.00
CA ASP A 20 -6.95 0.95 10.37
C ASP A 20 -7.06 0.92 8.85
N LYS A 21 -7.74 -0.11 8.32
CA LYS A 21 -8.04 -0.24 6.89
C LYS A 21 -8.87 0.93 6.37
N GLN A 22 -9.86 1.40 7.11
CA GLN A 22 -10.64 2.58 6.71
C GLN A 22 -9.79 3.86 6.69
N LYS A 23 -8.85 4.03 7.65
CA LYS A 23 -7.92 5.16 7.64
C LYS A 23 -7.04 5.16 6.40
N ILE A 24 -6.35 4.05 6.12
CA ILE A 24 -5.47 3.98 4.95
C ILE A 24 -6.26 4.02 3.64
N ARG A 25 -7.49 3.49 3.60
CA ARG A 25 -8.34 3.54 2.42
C ARG A 25 -8.56 4.96 1.93
N SER A 26 -8.87 5.90 2.83
CA SER A 26 -9.07 7.30 2.44
C SER A 26 -7.85 7.89 1.73
N VAL A 27 -6.65 7.52 2.17
CA VAL A 27 -5.38 8.02 1.61
C VAL A 27 -5.03 7.32 0.29
N LEU A 28 -5.27 6.01 0.20
CA LEU A 28 -4.90 5.22 -0.98
C LEU A 28 -5.91 5.40 -2.13
N ASP A 29 -7.21 5.48 -1.84
CA ASP A 29 -8.27 5.70 -2.84
C ASP A 29 -8.18 7.11 -3.46
N GLU A 30 -7.68 8.11 -2.72
CA GLU A 30 -7.51 9.49 -3.20
C GLU A 30 -6.20 9.70 -3.99
N HIS A 31 -5.26 8.76 -3.94
CA HIS A 31 -3.94 8.91 -4.56
C HIS A 31 -3.98 8.50 -6.04
N SER A 32 -3.99 9.49 -6.95
CA SER A 32 -4.18 9.26 -8.39
C SER A 32 -3.16 8.31 -9.06
N GLU A 33 -1.97 8.19 -8.50
CA GLU A 33 -0.91 7.30 -8.99
C GLU A 33 -1.05 5.84 -8.50
N ILE A 34 -1.99 5.56 -7.59
CA ILE A 34 -2.32 4.20 -7.13
C ILE A 34 -3.46 3.68 -7.99
N HIS A 35 -3.18 2.65 -8.80
CA HIS A 35 -4.19 2.05 -9.66
C HIS A 35 -5.05 1.02 -8.92
N GLN A 36 -4.41 0.26 -8.02
CA GLN A 36 -5.08 -0.74 -7.21
C GLN A 36 -4.31 -0.96 -5.91
N TRP A 37 -5.02 -1.28 -4.84
CA TRP A 37 -4.41 -1.78 -3.62
C TRP A 37 -5.28 -2.86 -2.97
N ASN A 38 -4.67 -3.72 -2.18
CA ASN A 38 -5.35 -4.65 -1.29
C ASN A 38 -4.53 -4.84 -0.02
N ILE A 39 -5.20 -5.16 1.09
CA ILE A 39 -4.54 -5.56 2.32
C ILE A 39 -5.10 -6.89 2.81
N ASP A 40 -4.21 -7.83 3.08
CA ASP A 40 -4.52 -9.07 3.78
C ASP A 40 -4.28 -8.85 5.28
N GLN A 41 -5.36 -8.75 6.06
CA GLN A 41 -5.28 -8.55 7.52
C GLN A 41 -5.28 -9.88 8.30
N GLU A 42 -5.48 -11.01 7.61
CA GLU A 42 -5.41 -12.35 8.21
C GLU A 42 -3.97 -12.86 8.26
N ASP A 43 -3.08 -12.31 7.42
CA ASP A 43 -1.64 -12.53 7.48
C ASP A 43 -1.01 -11.94 8.76
N ILE A 44 -0.02 -12.65 9.32
CA ILE A 44 0.72 -12.25 10.53
C ILE A 44 1.33 -10.85 10.37
N ASP A 45 1.81 -10.55 9.16
CA ASP A 45 2.51 -9.31 8.81
C ASP A 45 1.60 -8.29 8.11
N CYS A 46 0.29 -8.55 8.02
CA CYS A 46 -0.72 -7.67 7.43
C CYS A 46 -0.29 -7.11 6.07
N VAL A 47 -0.21 -7.99 5.07
CA VAL A 47 0.44 -7.70 3.79
C VAL A 47 -0.37 -6.70 2.96
N LEU A 48 0.22 -5.54 2.69
CA LEU A 48 -0.31 -4.52 1.79
C LEU A 48 0.30 -4.68 0.40
N ARG A 49 -0.54 -4.83 -0.63
CA ARG A 49 -0.14 -4.87 -2.04
C ARG A 49 -0.63 -3.62 -2.74
N ILE A 50 0.26 -2.93 -3.46
CA ILE A 50 -0.05 -1.75 -4.27
C ILE A 50 0.37 -1.98 -5.71
N VAL A 51 -0.47 -1.54 -6.64
CA VAL A 51 -0.20 -1.48 -8.08
C VAL A 51 -0.10 -0.02 -8.49
N SER A 52 1.05 0.36 -9.05
CA SER A 52 1.32 1.71 -9.53
C SER A 52 2.36 1.68 -10.65
N GLU A 53 2.28 2.62 -11.59
CA GLU A 53 3.32 2.76 -12.63
C GLU A 53 4.49 3.64 -12.18
N THR A 54 4.24 4.62 -11.31
CA THR A 54 5.18 5.71 -11.02
C THR A 54 5.70 5.72 -9.59
N LEU A 55 4.96 5.12 -8.65
CA LEU A 55 5.34 5.15 -7.25
C LEU A 55 6.46 4.17 -6.94
N SER A 56 7.40 4.63 -6.13
CA SER A 56 8.45 3.82 -5.52
C SER A 56 8.03 3.31 -4.14
N GLU A 57 8.67 2.24 -3.69
CA GLU A 57 8.48 1.68 -2.33
C GLU A 57 8.65 2.75 -1.24
N ARG A 58 9.67 3.60 -1.38
CA ARG A 58 9.94 4.67 -0.41
C ARG A 58 8.78 5.66 -0.30
N GLN A 59 8.14 6.02 -1.41
CA GLN A 59 6.99 6.92 -1.40
C GLN A 59 5.81 6.27 -0.69
N ILE A 60 5.55 4.97 -0.92
CA ILE A 60 4.49 4.24 -0.22
C ILE A 60 4.79 4.13 1.28
N ILE A 61 6.03 3.81 1.66
CA ILE A 61 6.44 3.73 3.07
C ILE A 61 6.22 5.07 3.77
N GLN A 62 6.57 6.19 3.13
CA GLN A 62 6.31 7.52 3.67
C GLN A 62 4.81 7.84 3.75
N LEU A 63 4.04 7.50 2.72
CA LEU A 63 2.60 7.71 2.67
C LEU A 63 1.88 7.01 3.83
N ILE A 64 2.20 5.74 4.07
CA ILE A 64 1.64 4.94 5.17
C ILE A 64 2.19 5.41 6.53
N GLY A 65 3.48 5.75 6.60
CA GLY A 65 4.12 6.29 7.80
C GLY A 65 3.48 7.58 8.31
N ASN A 66 3.06 8.48 7.40
CA ASN A 66 2.36 9.72 7.73
C ASN A 66 0.98 9.49 8.39
N GLN A 67 0.42 8.28 8.24
CA GLN A 67 -0.81 7.85 8.91
C GLN A 67 -0.54 7.14 10.25
N ASN A 68 0.70 7.22 10.75
CA ASN A 68 1.19 6.57 11.97
C ASN A 68 1.18 5.03 11.91
N PHE A 69 1.32 4.45 10.71
CA PHE A 69 1.47 3.00 10.53
C PHE A 69 2.91 2.62 10.18
N LYS A 70 3.30 1.40 10.57
CA LYS A 70 4.54 0.78 10.13
C LYS A 70 4.33 0.20 8.74
N CYS A 71 5.32 0.39 7.87
CA CYS A 71 5.32 -0.11 6.50
C CYS A 71 6.76 -0.43 6.10
N THR A 72 7.00 -1.66 5.68
CA THR A 72 8.33 -2.14 5.26
C THR A 72 8.16 -2.92 3.96
N ALA A 73 8.95 -2.59 2.93
CA ALA A 73 8.92 -3.31 1.66
C ALA A 73 9.34 -4.77 1.83
N LEU A 74 8.72 -5.65 1.06
CA LEU A 74 9.03 -7.08 0.96
C LEU A 74 9.54 -7.37 -0.45
N GLU A 75 10.59 -8.20 -0.55
CA GLU A 75 11.18 -8.67 -1.82
C GLU A 75 10.45 -9.91 -2.39
#